data_AF-A0A382DR00-F1
#
_entry.id   AF-A0A382DR00-F1
#
_cell.length_a   1.000
_cell.length_b   1.000
_cell.length_c   1.000
_cell.angle_alpha   90.00
_cell.angle_beta   90.00
_cell.angle_gamma   90.00
#
_symmetry.space_group_name_H-M   'P 1'
#
loop_
_entity.id
_entity.type
_entity.pdbx_description
1 polymer ?
#
loop_
_entity_poly.entity_id
_entity_poly.type
_entity_poly.pdbx_seq_one_letter_code
_entity_poly.pdbx_strand_id
1 'polypeptide(L)'
;DFFAFRRHVSNLGTFGGHLIYLSLGEQIRMGESPEDYLGTFTSFMMATTVSYSSLLSQYSSFGINAKISYQHLVDLGAGAEKGKGTSLDFGFDLGYLRKEFITPQLDFGLTVTNIGPKVSFIDPAQADPQPTNLAMGVKYKVIDSEFNKLSIVYDVNKLLVASYPDMDWDGDGIIGGCDDEGHCSDTPGNGEYNQDGDRETAHTDPVYIAIFTSWIDDWLLGGDTDFSGDGKIGGYDSEGMPTDTISFGHPGYGQYGCEESENICSEENLVKEVGTGESRGIKDELNKLVHNFGMEYWYSEYFALRAGYYLDQSGKISNPTFGVGLRFSGYGFDFGYTSGEPGHPLTNTMRFSLNWEF
;
A
#
# COMPACT_ATOMS: atom_id res chain seq x y z
N ASP A 1 -15.60 -3.14 -11.89
CA ASP A 1 -16.98 -3.44 -11.46
C ASP A 1 -17.04 -4.00 -10.06
N PHE A 2 -18.17 -3.79 -9.40
CA PHE A 2 -18.40 -4.18 -8.00
C PHE A 2 -19.85 -4.64 -7.80
N PHE A 3 -20.01 -5.77 -7.14
CA PHE A 3 -21.31 -6.28 -6.69
C PHE A 3 -21.22 -6.64 -5.22
N ALA A 4 -22.20 -6.27 -4.42
CA ALA A 4 -22.26 -6.63 -3.00
C ALA A 4 -23.67 -7.01 -2.58
N PHE A 5 -23.73 -7.89 -1.58
CA PHE A 5 -24.95 -8.38 -0.97
C PHE A 5 -24.79 -8.42 0.54
N ARG A 6 -25.86 -8.07 1.26
CA ARG A 6 -25.94 -8.28 2.70
C ARG A 6 -27.35 -8.71 3.09
N ARG A 7 -27.44 -9.55 4.11
CA ARG A 7 -28.69 -9.98 4.72
C ARG A 7 -28.52 -10.14 6.22
N HIS A 8 -29.38 -9.46 6.96
CA HIS A 8 -29.47 -9.67 8.40
C HIS A 8 -30.33 -10.91 8.69
N VAL A 9 -29.87 -11.76 9.60
CA VAL A 9 -30.57 -12.93 10.08
C VAL A 9 -30.73 -12.80 11.60
N SER A 10 -31.97 -12.76 12.07
CA SER A 10 -32.28 -12.64 13.49
C SER A 10 -31.54 -13.71 14.31
N ASN A 11 -30.92 -13.30 15.41
CA ASN A 11 -30.11 -14.13 16.34
C ASN A 11 -28.76 -14.65 15.81
N LEU A 12 -28.52 -14.64 14.50
CA LEU A 12 -27.24 -15.08 13.94
C LEU A 12 -26.32 -13.92 13.55
N GLY A 13 -26.86 -12.72 13.34
CA GLY A 13 -26.07 -11.57 12.90
C GLY A 13 -26.31 -11.26 11.42
N THR A 14 -25.35 -10.60 10.78
CA THR A 14 -25.46 -10.17 9.39
C THR A 14 -24.45 -10.92 8.55
N PHE A 15 -24.94 -11.59 7.50
CA PHE A 15 -24.11 -12.20 6.49
C PHE A 15 -24.06 -11.30 5.27
N GLY A 16 -22.95 -11.33 4.56
CA GLY A 16 -22.82 -10.61 3.31
C GLY A 16 -21.66 -11.13 2.49
N GLY A 17 -21.37 -10.40 1.44
CA GLY A 17 -20.24 -10.68 0.58
C GLY A 17 -20.20 -9.71 -0.58
N HIS A 18 -19.08 -9.72 -1.30
CA HIS A 18 -18.93 -8.93 -2.49
C HIS A 18 -18.03 -9.62 -3.51
N LEU A 19 -18.18 -9.20 -4.76
CA LEU A 19 -17.33 -9.54 -5.89
C LEU A 19 -16.82 -8.23 -6.49
N ILE A 20 -15.49 -8.13 -6.62
CA ILE A 20 -14.82 -7.06 -7.36
C ILE A 20 -14.21 -7.70 -8.60
N TYR A 21 -14.39 -7.03 -9.74
CA TYR A 21 -13.76 -7.39 -11.01
C TYR A 21 -13.09 -6.15 -11.60
N LEU A 22 -11.83 -6.26 -11.97
CA LEU A 22 -11.06 -5.20 -12.62
C LEU A 22 -10.48 -5.75 -13.93
N SER A 23 -10.93 -5.21 -15.05
CA SER A 23 -10.30 -5.46 -16.35
C SER A 23 -9.15 -4.49 -16.54
N LEU A 24 -7.97 -5.02 -16.89
CA LEU A 24 -6.81 -4.23 -17.30
C LEU A 24 -6.74 -4.08 -18.83
N GLY A 25 -7.70 -4.65 -19.55
CA GLY A 25 -7.78 -4.59 -21.00
C GLY A 25 -6.97 -5.69 -21.70
N GLU A 26 -6.80 -5.51 -23.00
CA GLU A 26 -6.03 -6.39 -23.86
C GLU A 26 -4.59 -5.86 -23.97
N GLN A 27 -3.64 -6.75 -23.73
CA GLN A 27 -2.22 -6.47 -23.77
C GLN A 27 -1.58 -7.19 -24.95
N ILE A 28 -0.56 -6.56 -25.53
CA ILE A 28 0.25 -7.16 -26.58
C ILE A 28 1.32 -8.03 -25.93
N ARG A 29 1.48 -9.24 -26.46
CA ARG A 29 2.55 -10.15 -26.06
C ARG A 29 3.70 -10.06 -27.05
N MET A 30 4.88 -9.74 -26.52
CA MET A 30 6.14 -9.74 -27.26
C MET A 30 7.05 -10.84 -26.69
N GLY A 31 7.89 -11.44 -27.53
CA GLY A 31 8.98 -12.32 -27.14
C GLY A 31 10.21 -11.53 -26.72
N GLU A 32 11.38 -12.18 -26.71
CA GLU A 32 12.65 -11.59 -26.26
C GLU A 32 13.15 -10.47 -27.20
N SER A 33 12.66 -10.43 -28.43
CA SER A 33 12.99 -9.39 -29.41
C SER A 33 11.77 -8.51 -29.71
N PRO A 34 11.95 -7.19 -29.93
CA PRO A 34 10.85 -6.27 -30.26
C PRO A 34 10.06 -6.62 -31.53
N GLU A 35 10.57 -7.53 -32.36
CA GLU A 35 9.91 -8.00 -33.59
C GLU A 35 9.14 -9.32 -33.40
N ASP A 36 9.31 -9.99 -32.25
CA ASP A 36 8.71 -11.29 -31.96
C ASP A 36 7.30 -11.11 -31.36
N TYR A 37 6.33 -10.75 -32.20
CA TYR A 37 4.94 -10.64 -31.77
C TYR A 37 4.32 -12.03 -31.54
N LEU A 38 3.85 -12.28 -30.32
CA LEU A 38 3.33 -13.58 -29.86
C LEU A 38 1.80 -13.59 -29.66
N GLY A 39 1.10 -12.53 -30.08
CA GLY A 39 -0.36 -12.40 -29.94
C GLY A 39 -0.79 -11.36 -28.91
N THR A 40 -2.03 -11.46 -28.47
CA THR A 40 -2.59 -10.65 -27.39
C THR A 40 -3.19 -11.52 -26.29
N PHE A 41 -3.32 -10.97 -25.10
CA PHE A 41 -4.00 -11.60 -23.97
C PHE A 41 -4.75 -10.55 -23.17
N THR A 42 -5.73 -10.97 -22.37
CA THR A 42 -6.47 -10.07 -21.49
C THR A 42 -6.02 -10.23 -20.05
N SER A 43 -5.73 -9.11 -19.41
CA SER A 43 -5.37 -9.11 -17.98
C SER A 43 -6.57 -8.66 -17.15
N PHE A 44 -6.78 -9.34 -16.03
CA PHE A 44 -7.88 -9.03 -15.14
C PHE A 44 -7.56 -9.46 -13.71
N MET A 45 -8.28 -8.87 -12.77
CA MET A 45 -8.23 -9.22 -11.36
C MET A 45 -9.63 -9.43 -10.84
N MET A 46 -9.78 -10.42 -9.96
CA MET A 46 -11.04 -10.72 -9.28
C MET A 46 -10.80 -10.85 -7.80
N ALA A 47 -11.74 -10.37 -6.98
CA ALA A 47 -11.74 -10.62 -5.54
C ALA A 47 -13.15 -10.95 -5.08
N THR A 48 -13.32 -12.12 -4.46
CA THR A 48 -14.58 -12.58 -3.87
C THR A 48 -14.43 -12.62 -2.36
N THR A 49 -15.38 -12.02 -1.66
CA THR A 49 -15.36 -11.93 -0.20
C THR A 49 -16.67 -12.44 0.38
N VAL A 50 -16.57 -13.21 1.46
CA VAL A 50 -17.69 -13.55 2.34
C VAL A 50 -17.51 -12.81 3.66
N SER A 51 -18.59 -12.24 4.17
CA SER A 51 -18.58 -11.36 5.33
C SER A 51 -19.56 -11.86 6.39
N TYR A 52 -19.14 -11.74 7.65
CA TYR A 52 -19.99 -11.94 8.82
C TYR A 52 -19.80 -10.78 9.78
N SER A 53 -20.90 -10.26 10.34
CA SER A 53 -20.84 -9.26 11.41
C SER A 53 -21.90 -9.48 12.46
N SER A 54 -21.58 -9.09 13.70
CA SER A 54 -22.49 -9.18 14.82
C SER A 54 -22.36 -7.97 15.74
N LEU A 55 -23.47 -7.62 16.37
CA LEU A 55 -23.48 -6.68 17.48
C LEU A 55 -22.81 -7.34 18.69
N LEU A 56 -21.90 -6.63 19.34
CA LEU A 56 -21.36 -6.95 20.65
C LEU A 56 -22.18 -6.28 21.76
N SER A 57 -22.75 -5.12 21.45
CA SER A 57 -23.67 -4.37 22.31
C SER A 57 -24.59 -3.51 21.45
N GLN A 58 -25.47 -2.72 22.07
CA GLN A 58 -26.29 -1.73 21.37
C GLN A 58 -25.48 -0.63 20.67
N TYR A 59 -24.20 -0.46 21.03
CA TYR A 59 -23.32 0.58 20.51
C TYR A 59 -22.10 0.06 19.77
N SER A 60 -21.82 -1.25 19.83
CA SER A 60 -20.61 -1.81 19.22
C SER A 60 -20.89 -3.04 18.41
N SER A 61 -20.15 -3.18 17.32
CA SER A 61 -20.21 -4.33 16.42
C SER A 61 -18.82 -4.70 15.95
N PHE A 62 -18.63 -5.98 15.66
CA PHE A 62 -17.46 -6.47 14.95
C PHE A 62 -17.88 -7.11 13.63
N GLY A 63 -16.96 -7.13 12.67
CA GLY A 63 -17.09 -7.82 11.41
C GLY A 63 -15.81 -8.56 11.07
N ILE A 64 -15.97 -9.68 10.37
CA ILE A 64 -14.87 -10.46 9.81
C ILE A 64 -15.18 -10.75 8.35
N ASN A 65 -14.15 -10.75 7.52
CA ASN A 65 -14.23 -11.14 6.12
C ASN A 65 -13.22 -12.24 5.82
N ALA A 66 -13.61 -13.16 4.94
CA ALA A 66 -12.69 -14.07 4.26
C ALA A 66 -12.73 -13.75 2.77
N LYS A 67 -11.56 -13.59 2.16
CA LYS A 67 -11.38 -13.12 0.79
C LYS A 67 -10.53 -14.11 0.01
N ILE A 68 -10.89 -14.29 -1.26
CA ILE A 68 -10.09 -14.97 -2.26
C ILE A 68 -9.92 -14.00 -3.43
N SER A 69 -8.68 -13.73 -3.83
CA SER A 69 -8.36 -12.94 -5.01
C SER A 69 -7.65 -13.75 -6.06
N TYR A 70 -8.01 -13.54 -7.32
CA TYR A 70 -7.39 -14.19 -8.47
C TYR A 70 -6.78 -13.14 -9.40
N GLN A 71 -5.46 -13.25 -9.52
CA GLN A 71 -4.51 -12.52 -10.34
C GLN A 71 -4.40 -13.07 -11.77
N HIS A 72 -4.77 -12.36 -12.84
CA HIS A 72 -4.35 -12.75 -14.19
C HIS A 72 -3.62 -11.60 -14.89
N LEU A 73 -2.29 -11.59 -14.76
CA LEU A 73 -1.45 -10.53 -15.32
C LEU A 73 -0.84 -10.90 -16.66
N VAL A 74 -0.33 -12.12 -16.83
CA VAL A 74 0.23 -12.61 -18.10
C VAL A 74 0.09 -14.13 -18.24
N ASP A 75 -0.16 -14.62 -19.46
CA ASP A 75 -0.36 -16.05 -19.73
C ASP A 75 0.91 -16.90 -19.56
N LEU A 76 2.08 -16.35 -19.88
CA LEU A 76 3.39 -17.00 -19.87
C LEU A 76 4.49 -15.93 -19.66
N GLY A 77 5.46 -16.21 -18.80
CA GLY A 77 6.64 -15.35 -18.60
C GLY A 77 7.45 -15.12 -19.89
N ALA A 78 8.19 -14.01 -19.93
CA ALA A 78 9.09 -13.68 -21.04
C ALA A 78 10.47 -14.35 -20.84
N GLY A 79 11.08 -14.82 -21.93
CA GLY A 79 12.41 -15.42 -21.94
C GLY A 79 12.57 -16.70 -21.11
N ALA A 80 13.48 -16.71 -20.13
CA ALA A 80 13.80 -17.88 -19.31
C ALA A 80 12.82 -18.13 -18.15
N GLU A 81 11.91 -17.19 -17.86
CA GLU A 81 10.90 -17.26 -16.80
C GLU A 81 9.89 -18.38 -17.07
N LYS A 82 9.91 -19.44 -16.25
CA LYS A 82 8.97 -20.56 -16.36
C LYS A 82 7.78 -20.35 -15.43
N GLY A 83 6.65 -19.90 -15.97
CA GLY A 83 5.41 -19.83 -15.20
C GLY A 83 4.30 -19.07 -15.93
N LYS A 84 3.12 -19.06 -15.31
CA LYS A 84 2.03 -18.15 -15.68
C LYS A 84 2.06 -16.99 -14.70
N GLY A 85 1.89 -15.76 -15.16
CA GLY A 85 1.80 -14.59 -14.29
C GLY A 85 0.42 -14.50 -13.64
N THR A 86 0.06 -15.52 -12.87
CA THR A 86 -1.23 -15.65 -12.21
C THR A 86 -1.05 -15.93 -10.74
N SER A 87 -1.88 -15.32 -9.90
CA SER A 87 -1.88 -15.56 -8.45
C SER A 87 -3.26 -15.99 -7.97
N LEU A 88 -3.30 -16.82 -6.94
CA LEU A 88 -4.52 -17.13 -6.19
C LEU A 88 -4.21 -16.90 -4.72
N ASP A 89 -4.76 -15.82 -4.18
CA ASP A 89 -4.39 -15.30 -2.88
C ASP A 89 -5.59 -15.38 -1.94
N PHE A 90 -5.29 -15.57 -0.66
CA PHE A 90 -6.27 -15.59 0.41
C PHE A 90 -6.00 -14.41 1.33
N GLY A 91 -7.06 -13.87 1.94
CA GLY A 91 -6.92 -12.79 2.91
C GLY A 91 -8.09 -12.73 3.87
N PHE A 92 -7.87 -12.07 4.99
CA PHE A 92 -8.88 -11.82 6.00
C PHE A 92 -8.94 -10.33 6.31
N ASP A 93 -10.14 -9.86 6.65
CA ASP A 93 -10.32 -8.52 7.18
C ASP A 93 -11.00 -8.60 8.54
N LEU A 94 -10.66 -7.65 9.41
CA LEU A 94 -11.29 -7.44 10.71
C LEU A 94 -11.82 -6.01 10.76
N GLY A 95 -13.03 -5.84 11.29
CA GLY A 95 -13.65 -4.54 11.47
C GLY A 95 -14.28 -4.40 12.84
N TYR A 96 -14.18 -3.21 13.41
CA TYR A 96 -14.82 -2.82 14.65
C TYR A 96 -15.46 -1.45 14.47
N LEU A 97 -16.70 -1.31 14.92
CA LEU A 97 -17.43 -0.04 14.92
C LEU A 97 -18.00 0.18 16.30
N ARG A 98 -17.77 1.38 16.84
CA ARG A 98 -18.32 1.85 18.10
C ARG A 98 -19.05 3.16 17.86
N LYS A 99 -20.38 3.12 17.91
CA LYS A 99 -21.22 4.31 17.97
C LYS A 99 -21.17 4.90 19.36
N GLU A 100 -21.39 6.21 19.46
CA GLU A 100 -21.42 6.93 20.74
C GLU A 100 -20.19 6.60 21.60
N PHE A 101 -18.99 6.72 21.01
CA PHE A 101 -17.75 6.22 21.62
C PHE A 101 -17.42 6.93 22.93
N ILE A 102 -17.31 8.26 22.88
CA ILE A 102 -17.06 9.13 24.04
C ILE A 102 -18.27 10.05 24.27
N THR A 103 -18.86 10.56 23.19
CA THR A 103 -20.06 11.40 23.21
C THR A 103 -21.12 10.80 22.26
N PRO A 104 -22.41 11.07 22.45
CA PRO A 104 -23.47 10.59 21.56
C PRO A 104 -23.29 10.95 20.07
N GLN A 105 -22.56 12.04 19.82
CA GLN A 105 -22.31 12.57 18.48
C GLN A 105 -21.09 11.94 17.81
N LEU A 106 -20.21 11.26 18.56
CA LEU A 106 -18.94 10.76 18.06
C LEU A 106 -19.00 9.24 17.87
N ASP A 107 -18.86 8.79 16.64
CA ASP A 107 -18.67 7.38 16.30
C ASP A 107 -17.18 7.14 15.96
N PHE A 108 -16.69 5.94 16.26
CA PHE A 108 -15.32 5.48 15.99
C PHE A 108 -15.36 4.17 15.21
N GLY A 109 -14.49 4.03 14.22
CA GLY A 109 -14.32 2.82 13.43
C GLY A 109 -12.85 2.45 13.27
N LEU A 110 -12.58 1.15 13.22
CA LEU A 110 -11.26 0.59 12.98
C LEU A 110 -11.40 -0.64 12.09
N THR A 111 -10.57 -0.76 11.07
CA THR A 111 -10.51 -1.95 10.21
C THR A 111 -9.07 -2.30 9.89
N VAL A 112 -8.75 -3.59 9.90
CA VAL A 112 -7.51 -4.11 9.33
C VAL A 112 -7.88 -5.00 8.16
N THR A 113 -7.42 -4.67 6.96
CA THR A 113 -7.77 -5.36 5.72
C THR A 113 -6.57 -6.06 5.11
N ASN A 114 -6.83 -7.07 4.30
CA ASN A 114 -5.83 -7.83 3.54
C ASN A 114 -4.76 -8.51 4.41
N ILE A 115 -5.17 -9.10 5.53
CA ILE A 115 -4.29 -9.92 6.36
C ILE A 115 -4.15 -11.29 5.68
N GLY A 116 -2.95 -11.64 5.22
CA GLY A 116 -2.73 -12.90 4.52
C GLY A 116 -1.26 -13.19 4.22
N PRO A 117 -0.97 -14.35 3.59
CA PRO A 117 0.37 -14.70 3.15
C PRO A 117 0.84 -13.78 2.01
N LYS A 118 2.15 -13.84 1.71
CA LYS A 118 2.73 -13.15 0.56
C LYS A 118 2.08 -13.59 -0.77
N VAL A 119 1.96 -12.66 -1.69
CA VAL A 119 1.44 -12.85 -3.05
C VAL A 119 2.61 -13.17 -3.97
N SER A 120 2.50 -14.23 -4.76
CA SER A 120 3.49 -14.57 -5.79
C SER A 120 2.79 -14.96 -7.08
N PHE A 121 3.42 -14.64 -8.21
CA PHE A 121 2.90 -14.96 -9.54
C PHE A 121 3.65 -16.14 -10.16
N ILE A 122 4.99 -16.05 -10.21
CA ILE A 122 5.85 -17.05 -10.84
C ILE A 122 6.75 -17.70 -9.80
N ASP A 123 7.56 -16.90 -9.09
CA ASP A 123 8.52 -17.38 -8.10
C ASP A 123 8.09 -17.01 -6.66
N PRO A 124 7.87 -18.01 -5.78
CA PRO A 124 7.63 -17.76 -4.36
C PRO A 124 8.78 -17.06 -3.62
N ALA A 125 10.02 -17.13 -4.11
CA ALA A 125 11.15 -16.40 -3.54
C ALA A 125 11.04 -14.88 -3.77
N GLN A 126 10.36 -14.49 -4.86
CA GLN A 126 10.06 -13.10 -5.23
C GLN A 126 8.64 -12.69 -4.78
N ALA A 127 8.12 -13.30 -3.72
CA ALA A 127 6.78 -13.02 -3.24
C ALA A 127 6.72 -11.68 -2.48
N ASP A 128 5.74 -10.86 -2.84
CA ASP A 128 5.48 -9.58 -2.17
C ASP A 128 4.53 -9.74 -0.98
N PRO A 129 4.72 -9.01 0.13
CA PRO A 129 3.76 -8.99 1.21
C PRO A 129 2.39 -8.51 0.73
N GLN A 130 1.33 -9.19 1.17
CA GLN A 130 -0.03 -8.72 0.90
C GLN A 130 -0.21 -7.33 1.56
N PRO A 131 -0.86 -6.36 0.88
CA PRO A 131 -0.94 -4.97 1.35
C PRO A 131 -1.91 -4.83 2.52
N THR A 132 -1.45 -5.31 3.69
CA THR A 132 -2.18 -5.25 4.96
C THR A 132 -2.34 -3.80 5.34
N ASN A 133 -3.57 -3.33 5.51
CA ASN A 133 -3.83 -1.91 5.76
C ASN A 133 -4.69 -1.72 7.01
N LEU A 134 -4.28 -0.81 7.87
CA LEU A 134 -5.08 -0.31 8.97
C LEU A 134 -5.80 0.96 8.53
N ALA A 135 -7.12 0.99 8.70
CA ALA A 135 -7.90 2.22 8.61
C ALA A 135 -8.52 2.52 9.98
N MET A 136 -8.35 3.74 10.45
CA MET A 136 -8.98 4.25 11.66
C MET A 136 -9.73 5.52 11.34
N GLY A 137 -10.97 5.64 11.82
CA GLY A 137 -11.80 6.78 11.49
C GLY A 137 -12.72 7.21 12.61
N VAL A 138 -13.07 8.49 12.58
CA VAL A 138 -14.06 9.10 13.46
C VAL A 138 -15.12 9.81 12.62
N LYS A 139 -16.37 9.73 13.07
CA LYS A 139 -17.49 10.48 12.52
C LYS A 139 -18.11 11.33 13.61
N TYR A 140 -18.19 12.63 13.39
CA TYR A 140 -18.83 13.58 14.29
C TYR A 140 -20.13 14.10 13.69
N LYS A 141 -21.25 13.88 14.39
CA LYS A 141 -22.59 14.35 14.01
C LYS A 141 -22.75 15.80 14.44
N VAL A 142 -22.60 16.73 13.50
CA VAL A 142 -22.73 18.18 13.74
C VAL A 142 -24.20 18.56 13.89
N ILE A 143 -25.04 18.04 12.99
CA ILE A 143 -26.50 18.20 13.03
C ILE A 143 -27.10 16.80 12.94
N ASP A 144 -28.01 16.48 13.85
CA ASP A 144 -28.78 15.24 13.82
C ASP A 144 -30.24 15.54 14.17
N SER A 145 -31.00 15.88 13.13
CA SER A 145 -32.44 16.18 13.22
C SER A 145 -33.23 15.29 12.27
N GLU A 146 -34.56 15.33 12.38
CA GLU A 146 -35.46 14.54 11.54
C GLU A 146 -35.23 14.75 10.03
N PHE A 147 -35.02 16.01 9.61
CA PHE A 147 -34.90 16.37 8.18
C PHE A 147 -33.51 16.80 7.75
N ASN A 148 -32.59 17.08 8.68
CA ASN A 148 -31.26 17.56 8.34
C ASN A 148 -30.24 16.80 9.18
N LYS A 149 -29.34 16.09 8.51
CA LYS A 149 -28.20 15.44 9.15
C LYS A 149 -26.92 15.92 8.50
N LEU A 150 -26.01 16.47 9.30
CA LEU A 150 -24.70 16.92 8.86
C LEU A 150 -23.64 16.19 9.68
N SER A 151 -22.71 15.55 9.00
CA SER A 151 -21.61 14.82 9.63
C SER A 151 -20.27 15.24 9.03
N ILE A 152 -19.26 15.31 9.88
CA ILE A 152 -17.86 15.41 9.48
C ILE A 152 -17.21 14.06 9.75
N VAL A 153 -16.39 13.60 8.83
CA VAL A 153 -15.67 12.33 8.91
C VAL A 153 -14.19 12.61 8.71
N TYR A 154 -13.36 11.96 9.51
CA TYR A 154 -11.93 11.93 9.32
C TYR A 154 -11.45 10.50 9.46
N ASP A 155 -10.67 10.02 8.50
CA ASP A 155 -10.02 8.73 8.59
C ASP A 155 -8.55 8.80 8.17
N VAL A 156 -7.77 7.88 8.73
CA VAL A 156 -6.34 7.71 8.47
C VAL A 156 -6.11 6.26 8.07
N ASN A 157 -5.38 6.06 6.98
CA ASN A 157 -4.96 4.75 6.52
C ASN A 157 -3.43 4.62 6.66
N LYS A 158 -3.00 3.45 7.11
CA LYS A 158 -1.60 3.08 7.24
C LYS A 158 -1.39 1.69 6.66
N LEU A 159 -0.46 1.59 5.71
CA LEU A 159 0.06 0.32 5.26
C LEU A 159 0.89 -0.31 6.39
N LEU A 160 0.48 -1.50 6.82
CA LEU A 160 1.11 -2.32 7.86
C LEU A 160 2.06 -3.34 7.23
N VAL A 161 2.91 -2.83 6.33
CA VAL A 161 3.98 -3.58 5.67
C VAL A 161 5.26 -2.84 6.02
N ALA A 162 6.22 -3.57 6.58
CA ALA A 162 7.59 -3.08 6.76
C ALA A 162 8.46 -3.76 5.71
N SER A 163 9.10 -2.94 4.89
CA SER A 163 10.02 -3.37 3.83
C SER A 163 11.31 -2.63 4.00
N TYR A 164 12.40 -3.36 3.98
CA TYR A 164 13.75 -2.85 4.12
C TYR A 164 14.46 -3.04 2.78
N PRO A 165 14.97 -1.97 2.16
CA PRO A 165 15.88 -2.10 1.03
C PRO A 165 17.21 -2.71 1.48
N ASP A 166 18.16 -2.84 0.56
CA ASP A 166 19.55 -3.16 0.91
C ASP A 166 20.10 -2.05 1.81
N MET A 167 20.52 -2.41 3.03
CA MET A 167 20.91 -1.47 4.08
C MET A 167 22.13 -1.97 4.85
N ASP A 168 23.14 -1.11 4.98
CA ASP A 168 24.32 -1.30 5.81
C ASP A 168 23.99 -0.91 7.26
N TRP A 169 23.94 -1.89 8.16
CA TRP A 169 23.57 -1.69 9.56
C TRP A 169 24.77 -1.50 10.48
N ASP A 170 25.94 -2.02 10.12
CA ASP A 170 27.15 -1.99 10.95
C ASP A 170 28.15 -0.89 10.55
N GLY A 171 27.89 -0.24 9.40
CA GLY A 171 28.64 0.90 8.88
C GLY A 171 29.97 0.51 8.24
N ASP A 172 30.10 -0.74 7.78
CA ASP A 172 31.32 -1.22 7.10
C ASP A 172 31.40 -0.85 5.62
N GLY A 173 30.30 -0.31 5.06
CA GLY A 173 30.17 0.15 3.68
C GLY A 173 29.87 -0.95 2.67
N ILE A 174 29.57 -2.16 3.12
CA ILE A 174 29.23 -3.33 2.31
C ILE A 174 27.83 -3.80 2.70
N ILE A 175 27.05 -4.26 1.71
CA ILE A 175 25.79 -4.95 1.98
C ILE A 175 26.06 -6.46 2.12
N GLY A 176 25.82 -6.99 3.31
CA GLY A 176 25.88 -8.40 3.64
C GLY A 176 27.31 -8.86 3.94
N GLY A 177 27.79 -9.86 3.20
CA GLY A 177 29.14 -10.42 3.41
C GLY A 177 29.13 -11.76 4.17
N CYS A 178 28.09 -12.07 4.93
CA CYS A 178 27.98 -13.29 5.73
C CYS A 178 26.77 -14.16 5.36
N ASP A 179 26.92 -15.49 5.45
CA ASP A 179 25.82 -16.44 5.34
C ASP A 179 25.03 -16.58 6.67
N ASP A 180 23.94 -17.35 6.65
CA ASP A 180 23.08 -17.60 7.82
C ASP A 180 23.76 -18.43 8.92
N GLU A 181 24.91 -19.05 8.61
CA GLU A 181 25.76 -19.78 9.54
C GLU A 181 26.87 -18.90 10.16
N GLY A 182 26.97 -17.64 9.74
CA GLY A 182 27.97 -16.66 10.22
C GLY A 182 29.34 -16.78 9.55
N HIS A 183 29.43 -17.43 8.38
CA HIS A 183 30.65 -17.42 7.58
C HIS A 183 30.70 -16.17 6.71
N CYS A 184 31.68 -15.31 7.00
CA CYS A 184 31.85 -14.03 6.34
C CYS A 184 32.92 -14.05 5.24
N SER A 185 32.71 -13.26 4.19
CA SER A 185 33.63 -12.98 3.10
C SER A 185 33.63 -11.49 2.80
N ASP A 186 34.81 -10.92 2.52
CA ASP A 186 34.97 -9.49 2.21
C ASP A 186 34.50 -9.13 0.77
N THR A 187 33.63 -9.95 0.17
CA THR A 187 33.15 -9.75 -1.21
C THR A 187 31.76 -9.09 -1.16
N PRO A 188 31.61 -7.87 -1.69
CA PRO A 188 30.32 -7.18 -1.73
C PRO A 188 29.22 -8.02 -2.38
N GLY A 189 28.03 -8.02 -1.80
CA GLY A 189 26.87 -8.74 -2.30
C GLY A 189 26.92 -10.27 -2.14
N ASN A 190 27.86 -10.80 -1.36
CA ASN A 190 27.92 -12.23 -1.05
C ASN A 190 27.39 -12.51 0.36
N GLY A 191 26.26 -13.22 0.48
CA GLY A 191 25.61 -13.45 1.78
C GLY A 191 24.59 -12.37 2.12
N GLU A 192 23.65 -12.70 3.00
CA GLU A 192 22.49 -11.86 3.33
C GLU A 192 22.67 -11.04 4.61
N TYR A 193 23.67 -11.39 5.42
CA TYR A 193 23.87 -10.90 6.78
C TYR A 193 25.23 -10.21 6.93
N ASN A 194 25.35 -9.31 7.90
CA ASN A 194 26.64 -8.78 8.34
C ASN A 194 27.28 -9.62 9.45
N GLN A 195 28.43 -9.16 9.96
CA GLN A 195 29.19 -9.88 10.98
C GLN A 195 28.46 -9.96 12.34
N ASP A 196 27.56 -9.02 12.62
CA ASP A 196 26.73 -8.99 13.81
C ASP A 196 25.47 -9.87 13.70
N GLY A 197 25.20 -10.41 12.50
CA GLY A 197 24.08 -11.29 12.20
C GLY A 197 22.78 -10.56 11.83
N ASP A 198 22.86 -9.26 11.58
CA ASP A 198 21.74 -8.47 11.06
C ASP A 198 21.63 -8.66 9.55
N ARG A 199 20.39 -8.75 9.05
CA ARG A 199 20.14 -8.96 7.61
C ARG A 199 20.19 -7.64 6.87
N GLU A 200 21.12 -7.53 5.94
CA GLU A 200 21.41 -6.31 5.19
C GLU A 200 20.77 -6.30 3.82
N THR A 201 20.48 -7.48 3.27
CA THR A 201 19.76 -7.63 2.00
C THR A 201 18.28 -7.27 2.12
N ALA A 202 17.70 -6.82 1.01
CA ALA A 202 16.31 -6.41 0.92
C ALA A 202 15.36 -7.50 1.41
N HIS A 203 14.49 -7.14 2.34
CA HIS A 203 13.55 -8.07 2.95
C HIS A 203 12.30 -7.37 3.49
N THR A 204 11.32 -8.19 3.87
CA THR A 204 10.05 -7.72 4.42
C THR A 204 9.70 -8.51 5.66
N ASP A 205 9.16 -7.82 6.66
CA ASP A 205 8.73 -8.48 7.88
C ASP A 205 7.48 -9.35 7.65
N PRO A 206 7.37 -10.50 8.34
CA PRO A 206 6.12 -11.22 8.41
C PRO A 206 5.00 -10.35 8.98
N VAL A 207 3.77 -10.53 8.48
CA VAL A 207 2.61 -9.68 8.83
C VAL A 207 2.39 -9.49 10.35
N TYR A 208 2.67 -10.51 11.16
CA TYR A 208 2.47 -10.45 12.62
C TYR A 208 3.50 -9.59 13.35
N ILE A 209 4.68 -9.35 12.75
CA ILE A 209 5.69 -8.40 13.21
C ILE A 209 5.47 -7.04 12.54
N ALA A 210 5.18 -7.04 11.24
CA ALA A 210 4.97 -5.85 10.40
C ALA A 210 3.92 -4.89 10.97
N ILE A 211 2.87 -5.40 11.63
CA ILE A 211 1.86 -4.57 12.33
C ILE A 211 2.49 -3.59 13.34
N PHE A 212 3.65 -3.93 13.91
CA PHE A 212 4.39 -3.10 14.86
C PHE A 212 5.58 -2.40 14.20
N THR A 213 6.38 -3.12 13.42
CA THR A 213 7.62 -2.58 12.82
C THR A 213 7.34 -1.56 11.74
N SER A 214 6.19 -1.63 11.04
CA SER A 214 5.80 -0.61 10.05
C SER A 214 5.55 0.78 10.64
N TRP A 215 5.60 0.95 11.96
CA TRP A 215 5.48 2.26 12.62
C TRP A 215 6.85 2.86 12.99
N ILE A 216 7.91 2.09 12.78
CA ILE A 216 9.27 2.41 13.22
C ILE A 216 10.34 2.15 12.16
N ASP A 217 9.95 1.56 11.03
CA ASP A 217 10.84 1.15 9.94
C ASP A 217 11.60 2.29 9.29
N ASP A 218 10.97 3.47 9.14
CA ASP A 218 11.71 4.60 8.57
C ASP A 218 12.66 5.27 9.55
N TRP A 219 12.26 5.47 10.80
CA TRP A 219 12.93 6.44 11.68
C TRP A 219 13.76 5.84 12.80
N LEU A 220 13.48 4.60 13.20
CA LEU A 220 14.24 3.93 14.26
C LEU A 220 15.26 2.95 13.69
N LEU A 221 15.05 2.49 12.45
CA LEU A 221 15.84 1.45 11.83
C LEU A 221 16.81 2.10 10.83
N GLY A 222 17.98 2.50 11.35
CA GLY A 222 18.89 3.52 10.80
C GLY A 222 20.13 3.02 10.06
N GLY A 223 20.08 1.90 9.32
CA GLY A 223 21.16 1.56 8.38
C GLY A 223 21.23 2.53 7.19
N ASP A 224 22.38 2.59 6.51
CA ASP A 224 22.54 3.38 5.29
C ASP A 224 22.03 2.59 4.08
N THR A 225 21.18 3.20 3.24
CA THR A 225 20.55 2.51 2.11
C THR A 225 21.44 2.51 0.88
N ASP A 226 21.60 1.35 0.25
CA ASP A 226 22.21 1.21 -1.08
C ASP A 226 21.15 1.54 -2.14
N PHE A 227 21.27 2.72 -2.75
CA PHE A 227 20.39 3.15 -3.84
C PHE A 227 20.89 2.68 -5.20
N SER A 228 22.18 2.34 -5.30
CA SER A 228 22.83 1.88 -6.53
C SER A 228 22.64 0.39 -6.82
N GLY A 229 22.38 -0.41 -5.77
CA GLY A 229 22.24 -1.86 -5.84
C GLY A 229 23.54 -2.56 -6.22
N ASP A 230 24.70 -1.93 -6.00
CA ASP A 230 26.01 -2.52 -6.27
C ASP A 230 26.59 -3.29 -5.07
N GLY A 231 25.83 -3.32 -3.95
CA GLY A 231 26.19 -3.99 -2.71
C GLY A 231 27.19 -3.20 -1.87
N LYS A 232 27.34 -1.89 -2.12
CA LYS A 232 28.20 -0.99 -1.36
C LYS A 232 27.48 0.30 -1.04
N ILE A 233 27.92 0.95 0.02
CA ILE A 233 27.46 2.29 0.38
C ILE A 233 28.50 3.32 -0.06
N GLY A 234 28.09 4.19 -0.99
CA GLY A 234 28.86 5.30 -1.50
C GLY A 234 29.78 4.94 -2.67
N GLY A 235 31.00 5.48 -2.65
CA GLY A 235 31.99 5.25 -3.73
C GLY A 235 32.18 6.42 -4.71
N TYR A 236 31.30 7.44 -4.67
CA TYR A 236 31.40 8.68 -5.43
C TYR A 236 31.41 9.91 -4.51
N ASP A 237 31.89 11.04 -5.03
CA ASP A 237 31.75 12.35 -4.39
C ASP A 237 30.51 13.12 -4.84
N SER A 238 30.36 14.36 -4.36
CA SER A 238 29.23 15.22 -4.70
C SER A 238 29.20 15.71 -6.15
N GLU A 239 30.26 15.49 -6.93
CA GLU A 239 30.38 15.85 -8.36
C GLU A 239 30.25 14.62 -9.27
N GLY A 240 30.06 13.43 -8.70
CA GLY A 240 29.91 12.17 -9.44
C GLY A 240 31.23 11.54 -9.86
N MET A 241 32.33 11.99 -9.25
CA MET A 241 33.65 11.44 -9.52
C MET A 241 33.88 10.19 -8.65
N PRO A 242 34.27 9.05 -9.26
CA PRO A 242 34.67 7.86 -8.52
C PRO A 242 35.80 8.17 -7.53
N THR A 243 35.72 7.61 -6.32
CA THR A 243 36.68 7.83 -5.21
C THR A 243 38.13 7.44 -5.54
N ASP A 244 38.36 6.60 -6.55
CA ASP A 244 39.69 6.21 -7.05
C ASP A 244 40.32 7.28 -7.97
N THR A 245 39.52 8.23 -8.46
CA THR A 245 39.97 9.34 -9.34
C THR A 245 40.26 10.64 -8.60
N ILE A 246 39.88 10.74 -7.32
CA ILE A 246 39.94 11.95 -6.50
C ILE A 246 40.76 11.72 -5.22
N SER A 247 41.30 12.79 -4.63
CA SER A 247 42.12 12.71 -3.42
C SER A 247 41.27 12.66 -2.14
N PHE A 248 41.71 11.86 -1.16
CA PHE A 248 41.12 11.78 0.17
C PHE A 248 40.96 13.19 0.79
N GLY A 249 39.73 13.56 1.15
CA GLY A 249 39.39 14.87 1.73
C GLY A 249 38.60 15.82 0.82
N HIS A 250 38.19 15.39 -0.37
CA HIS A 250 37.21 16.11 -1.19
C HIS A 250 35.83 16.17 -0.48
N PRO A 251 35.04 17.26 -0.59
CA PRO A 251 33.70 17.31 -0.03
C PRO A 251 32.83 16.15 -0.54
N GLY A 252 32.14 15.45 0.35
CA GLY A 252 31.28 14.33 -0.04
C GLY A 252 32.02 13.05 -0.47
N TYR A 253 33.34 12.97 -0.26
CA TYR A 253 34.17 11.82 -0.64
C TYR A 253 33.57 10.47 -0.19
N GLY A 254 33.18 9.65 -1.17
CA GLY A 254 32.65 8.30 -0.94
C GLY A 254 31.29 8.25 -0.26
N GLN A 255 30.52 9.35 -0.30
CA GLN A 255 29.21 9.41 0.37
C GLN A 255 28.03 9.14 -0.58
N TYR A 256 28.28 9.13 -1.88
CA TYR A 256 27.26 9.07 -2.91
C TYR A 256 27.36 7.77 -3.72
N GLY A 257 26.20 7.20 -4.03
CA GLY A 257 25.99 6.20 -5.05
C GLY A 257 25.16 6.77 -6.20
N CYS A 258 24.61 5.91 -7.05
CA CYS A 258 24.04 6.32 -8.33
C CYS A 258 22.69 5.66 -8.58
N GLU A 259 21.68 6.47 -8.90
CA GLU A 259 20.33 5.99 -9.19
C GLU A 259 20.31 5.30 -10.56
N GLU A 260 19.70 4.10 -10.59
CA GLU A 260 19.65 3.17 -11.73
C GLU A 260 21.02 2.63 -12.15
N SER A 261 21.03 1.40 -12.67
CA SER A 261 22.22 0.64 -13.09
C SER A 261 22.94 1.23 -14.32
N GLU A 262 23.05 2.55 -14.43
CA GLU A 262 23.91 3.19 -15.40
C GLU A 262 25.35 3.12 -14.87
N ASN A 263 26.25 2.48 -15.62
CA ASN A 263 27.67 2.32 -15.27
C ASN A 263 28.46 3.65 -15.19
N ILE A 264 27.78 4.80 -15.24
CA ILE A 264 28.37 6.14 -15.22
C ILE A 264 27.49 7.02 -14.32
N CYS A 265 28.09 7.52 -13.26
CA CYS A 265 27.46 8.45 -12.36
C CYS A 265 27.70 9.88 -12.82
N SER A 266 26.69 10.72 -12.66
CA SER A 266 26.66 12.11 -13.07
C SER A 266 25.89 12.92 -12.04
N GLU A 267 26.04 14.25 -12.05
CA GLU A 267 25.28 15.11 -11.14
C GLU A 267 23.76 14.91 -11.20
N GLU A 268 23.23 14.39 -12.32
CA GLU A 268 21.80 14.20 -12.53
C GLU A 268 21.24 12.93 -11.88
N ASN A 269 22.08 11.92 -11.57
CA ASN A 269 21.68 10.64 -10.97
C ASN A 269 22.45 10.30 -9.69
N LEU A 270 23.15 11.25 -9.08
CA LEU A 270 23.81 11.04 -7.78
C LEU A 270 22.81 11.01 -6.63
N VAL A 271 22.93 9.98 -5.80
CA VAL A 271 22.13 9.83 -4.58
C VAL A 271 23.06 9.68 -3.39
N LYS A 272 22.77 10.39 -2.31
CA LYS A 272 23.54 10.26 -1.07
C LYS A 272 23.14 8.97 -0.38
N GLU A 273 24.11 8.13 -0.04
CA GLU A 273 23.89 6.82 0.63
C GLU A 273 24.41 6.85 2.07
N VAL A 274 25.63 7.37 2.29
CA VAL A 274 26.23 7.47 3.63
C VAL A 274 25.49 8.49 4.50
N GLY A 275 25.07 8.08 5.69
CA GLY A 275 24.31 8.89 6.65
C GLY A 275 22.82 9.05 6.30
N THR A 276 22.29 8.24 5.39
CA THR A 276 20.85 8.17 5.10
C THR A 276 20.08 7.58 6.28
N GLY A 277 20.69 6.65 7.02
CA GLY A 277 20.16 6.10 8.26
C GLY A 277 19.82 7.16 9.31
N GLU A 278 20.72 8.12 9.51
CA GLU A 278 20.55 9.21 10.49
C GLU A 278 19.58 10.31 10.03
N SER A 279 19.29 10.37 8.74
CA SER A 279 18.47 11.44 8.15
C SER A 279 16.96 11.22 8.31
N ARG A 280 16.55 9.97 8.59
CA ARG A 280 15.15 9.57 8.69
C ARG A 280 14.56 9.87 10.07
N GLY A 281 13.28 10.23 10.11
CA GLY A 281 12.62 10.69 11.32
C GLY A 281 11.14 10.37 11.35
N ILE A 282 10.50 10.58 12.52
CA ILE A 282 9.05 10.36 12.71
C ILE A 282 8.19 11.11 11.68
N LYS A 283 8.72 12.18 11.09
CA LYS A 283 8.03 12.92 10.02
C LYS A 283 7.83 12.07 8.77
N ASP A 284 8.80 11.24 8.39
CA ASP A 284 8.72 10.39 7.21
C ASP A 284 7.61 9.35 7.38
N GLU A 285 7.58 8.74 8.57
CA GLU A 285 6.54 7.80 8.97
C GLU A 285 5.14 8.44 9.00
N LEU A 286 5.01 9.68 9.50
CA LEU A 286 3.75 10.42 9.45
C LEU A 286 3.34 10.82 8.02
N ASN A 287 4.30 11.04 7.12
CA ASN A 287 4.03 11.37 5.72
C ASN A 287 3.52 10.16 4.92
N LYS A 288 3.82 8.93 5.37
CA LYS A 288 3.25 7.69 4.82
C LYS A 288 1.78 7.48 5.18
N LEU A 289 1.24 8.24 6.13
CA LEU A 289 -0.18 8.16 6.48
C LEU A 289 -1.04 8.82 5.39
N VAL A 290 -2.09 8.10 4.98
CA VAL A 290 -3.09 8.63 4.06
C VAL A 290 -4.25 9.21 4.87
N HIS A 291 -4.50 10.49 4.69
CA HIS A 291 -5.53 11.23 5.41
C HIS A 291 -6.74 11.51 4.53
N ASN A 292 -7.94 11.22 5.04
CA ASN A 292 -9.18 11.53 4.36
C ASN A 292 -10.07 12.42 5.23
N PHE A 293 -10.50 13.53 4.67
CA PHE A 293 -11.47 14.42 5.28
C PHE A 293 -12.77 14.36 4.49
N GLY A 294 -13.89 14.23 5.18
CA GLY A 294 -15.20 14.10 4.56
C GLY A 294 -16.26 14.94 5.27
N MET A 295 -17.22 15.40 4.50
CA MET A 295 -18.45 16.02 4.99
C MET A 295 -19.63 15.40 4.24
N GLU A 296 -20.61 14.94 5.01
CA GLU A 296 -21.84 14.35 4.49
C GLU A 296 -23.04 15.12 5.02
N TYR A 297 -23.89 15.57 4.10
CA TYR A 297 -25.16 16.20 4.41
C TYR A 297 -26.31 15.37 3.81
N TRP A 298 -27.27 15.01 4.64
CA TRP A 298 -28.54 14.41 4.22
C TRP A 298 -29.70 15.36 4.47
N TYR A 299 -30.53 15.53 3.43
CA TYR A 299 -31.84 16.12 3.55
C TYR A 299 -32.90 15.01 3.60
N SER A 300 -33.52 14.89 4.76
CA SER A 300 -34.36 13.76 5.18
C SER A 300 -33.58 12.45 4.98
N GLU A 301 -34.14 11.50 4.25
CA GLU A 301 -33.50 10.22 3.91
C GLU A 301 -33.33 10.05 2.39
N TYR A 302 -33.72 11.07 1.61
CA TYR A 302 -33.83 10.98 0.15
C TYR A 302 -32.61 11.54 -0.58
N PHE A 303 -32.02 12.62 -0.08
CA PHE A 303 -30.97 13.33 -0.82
C PHE A 303 -29.71 13.47 0.03
N ALA A 304 -28.57 13.10 -0.56
CA ALA A 304 -27.26 13.22 0.07
C ALA A 304 -26.34 14.10 -0.76
N LEU A 305 -25.61 14.98 -0.10
CA LEU A 305 -24.46 15.70 -0.64
C LEU A 305 -23.21 15.30 0.12
N ARG A 306 -22.12 15.09 -0.62
CA ARG A 306 -20.84 14.68 -0.07
C ARG A 306 -19.74 15.54 -0.68
N ALA A 307 -18.84 15.98 0.19
CA ALA A 307 -17.59 16.62 -0.20
C ALA A 307 -16.48 15.99 0.63
N GLY A 308 -15.30 15.85 0.07
CA GLY A 308 -14.15 15.33 0.79
C GLY A 308 -12.83 15.73 0.16
N TYR A 309 -11.75 15.35 0.83
CA TYR A 309 -10.38 15.59 0.41
C TYR A 309 -9.54 14.37 0.77
N TYR A 310 -8.90 13.78 -0.24
CA TYR A 310 -7.98 12.65 -0.12
C TYR A 310 -6.55 13.20 -0.18
N LEU A 311 -5.75 12.93 0.84
CA LEU A 311 -4.37 13.38 0.95
C LEU A 311 -3.45 12.18 1.22
N ASP A 312 -2.58 11.90 0.26
CA ASP A 312 -1.54 10.88 0.32
C ASP A 312 -0.24 11.53 -0.17
N GLN A 313 0.65 11.85 0.77
CA GLN A 313 1.89 12.54 0.44
C GLN A 313 2.88 11.60 -0.26
N SER A 314 2.96 10.36 0.19
CA SER A 314 3.83 9.33 -0.38
C SER A 314 3.41 8.99 -1.82
N GLY A 315 2.11 8.81 -2.06
CA GLY A 315 1.55 8.60 -3.39
C GLY A 315 1.51 9.85 -4.27
N LYS A 316 1.83 11.05 -3.73
CA LYS A 316 1.69 12.36 -4.39
C LYS A 316 0.27 12.62 -4.91
N ILE A 317 -0.74 12.17 -4.16
CA ILE A 317 -2.15 12.33 -4.52
C ILE A 317 -2.81 13.29 -3.53
N SER A 318 -3.39 14.37 -4.05
CA SER A 318 -4.08 15.37 -3.23
C SER A 318 -5.31 15.89 -3.95
N ASN A 319 -6.45 15.20 -3.76
CA ASN A 319 -7.62 15.35 -4.62
C ASN A 319 -8.89 15.67 -3.84
N PRO A 320 -9.62 16.75 -4.19
CA PRO A 320 -10.98 16.93 -3.72
C PRO A 320 -11.94 15.91 -4.36
N THR A 321 -12.92 15.48 -3.58
CA THR A 321 -13.97 14.54 -3.98
C THR A 321 -15.34 15.12 -3.74
N PHE A 322 -16.27 14.80 -4.63
CA PHE A 322 -17.66 15.24 -4.55
C PHE A 322 -18.59 14.05 -4.79
N GLY A 323 -19.76 14.08 -4.16
CA GLY A 323 -20.76 13.05 -4.39
C GLY A 323 -22.17 13.53 -4.15
N VAL A 324 -23.10 12.92 -4.89
CA VAL A 324 -24.53 13.15 -4.75
C VAL A 324 -25.20 11.79 -4.65
N GLY A 325 -26.14 11.65 -3.72
CA GLY A 325 -26.95 10.45 -3.54
C GLY A 325 -28.42 10.78 -3.63
N LEU A 326 -29.18 9.90 -4.28
CA LEU A 326 -30.64 9.90 -4.28
C LEU A 326 -31.13 8.56 -3.76
N ARG A 327 -32.15 8.57 -2.91
CA ARG A 327 -32.89 7.39 -2.45
C ARG A 327 -34.36 7.57 -2.79
N PHE A 328 -34.96 6.56 -3.39
CA PHE A 328 -36.36 6.57 -3.76
C PHE A 328 -36.92 5.14 -3.84
N SER A 329 -37.99 4.87 -3.09
CA SER A 329 -38.74 3.60 -3.16
C SER A 329 -37.86 2.34 -3.03
N GLY A 330 -36.92 2.34 -2.08
CA GLY A 330 -36.00 1.22 -1.85
C GLY A 330 -34.83 1.14 -2.82
N TYR A 331 -34.77 1.99 -3.84
CA TYR A 331 -33.60 2.14 -4.71
C TYR A 331 -32.74 3.32 -4.25
N GLY A 332 -31.44 3.20 -4.46
CA GLY A 332 -30.51 4.30 -4.25
C GLY A 332 -29.50 4.41 -5.37
N PHE A 333 -29.33 5.64 -5.84
CA PHE A 333 -28.35 5.99 -6.86
C PHE A 333 -27.31 6.90 -6.21
N ASP A 334 -26.03 6.59 -6.38
CA ASP A 334 -24.96 7.50 -5.99
C ASP A 334 -24.06 7.80 -7.18
N PHE A 335 -23.68 9.06 -7.26
CA PHE A 335 -22.67 9.59 -8.16
C PHE A 335 -21.50 10.12 -7.34
N GLY A 336 -20.28 9.81 -7.75
CA GLY A 336 -19.05 10.32 -7.17
C GLY A 336 -18.12 10.86 -8.25
N TYR A 337 -17.40 11.93 -7.94
CA TYR A 337 -16.40 12.54 -8.79
C TYR A 337 -15.14 12.86 -7.98
N THR A 338 -13.98 12.43 -8.48
CA THR A 338 -12.68 12.79 -7.92
C THR A 338 -11.99 13.75 -8.88
N SER A 339 -11.74 14.97 -8.44
CA SER A 339 -11.04 15.98 -9.23
C SER A 339 -9.57 16.00 -8.86
N GLY A 340 -8.67 16.15 -9.83
CA GLY A 340 -7.24 16.23 -9.55
C GLY A 340 -6.40 16.55 -10.78
N GLU A 341 -5.10 16.72 -10.56
CA GLU A 341 -4.16 17.04 -11.65
C GLU A 341 -4.08 15.90 -12.68
N PRO A 342 -3.90 16.22 -13.98
CA PRO A 342 -3.67 15.21 -15.00
C PRO A 342 -2.39 14.42 -14.70
N GLY A 343 -2.44 13.10 -14.85
CA GLY A 343 -1.26 12.23 -14.71
C GLY A 343 -1.51 11.01 -13.82
N HIS A 344 -2.48 11.06 -12.91
CA HIS A 344 -2.84 9.92 -12.07
C HIS A 344 -4.12 9.22 -12.58
N PRO A 345 -4.15 7.88 -12.75
CA PRO A 345 -5.30 7.16 -13.33
C PRO A 345 -6.64 7.35 -12.60
N LEU A 346 -6.60 7.75 -11.32
CA LEU A 346 -7.79 8.00 -10.50
C LEU A 346 -8.29 9.45 -10.55
N THR A 347 -7.60 10.37 -11.23
CA THR A 347 -8.05 11.76 -11.35
C THR A 347 -9.10 11.92 -12.43
N ASN A 348 -10.04 12.83 -12.20
CA ASN A 348 -11.17 13.11 -13.08
C ASN A 348 -12.03 11.86 -13.39
N THR A 349 -12.12 10.96 -12.42
CA THR A 349 -12.89 9.71 -12.53
C THR A 349 -14.30 9.90 -11.98
N MET A 350 -15.28 9.35 -12.71
CA MET A 350 -16.68 9.32 -12.31
C MET A 350 -17.03 7.91 -11.83
N ARG A 351 -17.76 7.82 -10.72
CA ARG A 351 -18.23 6.57 -10.14
C ARG A 351 -19.74 6.60 -10.02
N PHE A 352 -20.38 5.51 -10.42
CA PHE A 352 -21.81 5.33 -10.34
C PHE A 352 -22.09 4.06 -9.54
N SER A 353 -23.09 4.12 -8.66
CA SER A 353 -23.57 2.94 -7.96
C SER A 353 -25.09 2.92 -7.90
N LEU A 354 -25.62 1.69 -7.89
CA LEU A 354 -27.03 1.39 -7.66
C LEU A 354 -27.11 0.46 -6.46
N ASN A 355 -27.96 0.81 -5.50
CA ASN A 355 -28.33 -0.06 -4.40
C ASN A 355 -29.85 -0.33 -4.45
N TRP A 356 -30.22 -1.49 -3.90
CA TRP A 356 -31.60 -1.90 -3.74
C TRP A 356 -31.79 -2.55 -2.36
N GLU A 357 -32.78 -2.07 -1.63
CA GLU A 357 -33.21 -2.57 -0.33
C GLU A 357 -34.55 -3.30 -0.46
N PHE A 358 -34.63 -4.52 0.08
CA PHE A 358 -35.78 -5.43 -0.07
C PHE A 358 -36.07 -6.21 1.21
#